data_AF-A0A6J4PWS6-F1
#
_entry.id   AF-A0A6J4PWS6-F1
#
_cell.length_a   1.000
_cell.length_b   1.000
_cell.length_c   1.000
_cell.angle_alpha   90.00
_cell.angle_beta   90.00
_cell.angle_gamma   90.00
#
_symmetry.space_group_name_H-M   'P 1'
#
loop_
_entity.id
_entity.type
_entity.pdbx_description
1 polymer ?
#
loop_
_entity_poly.entity_id
_entity_poly.type
_entity_poly.pdbx_seq_one_letter_code
_entity_poly.pdbx_strand_id
1 'polypeptide(L)'
;MGLFDAMLGNASKIDASRVQQEFSQILAPGEQVQHAYQLIRDYFVFTDKRFVLVDKQGLTGSKVEYHSIPYRSITHFSIETAGTFDLDADLKIWI
;
A
#
# COMPACT_ATOMS: atom_id res chain seq x y z
N MET A 1 15.42 15.48 -10.47
CA MET A 1 14.21 14.79 -10.00
C MET A 1 14.30 13.34 -10.44
N GLY A 2 14.44 12.36 -9.54
CA GLY A 2 14.31 10.97 -10.01
C GLY A 2 14.93 9.83 -9.21
N LEU A 3 15.85 10.06 -8.26
CA LEU A 3 16.44 8.94 -7.48
C LEU A 3 16.57 9.24 -5.98
N PHE A 4 16.82 10.51 -5.60
CA PHE A 4 16.93 10.89 -4.19
C PHE A 4 15.58 11.07 -3.48
N ASP A 5 14.51 11.46 -4.19
CA ASP A 5 13.15 11.55 -3.59
C ASP A 5 12.58 10.19 -3.18
N ALA A 6 12.94 9.11 -3.87
CA ALA A 6 12.49 7.76 -3.54
C ALA A 6 13.20 7.18 -2.30
N MET A 7 14.36 7.73 -1.93
CA MET A 7 15.05 7.40 -0.68
C MET A 7 14.61 8.28 0.50
N LEU A 8 13.85 9.35 0.25
CA LEU A 8 13.30 10.24 1.26
C LEU A 8 11.89 9.79 1.69
N GLY A 9 11.71 8.53 2.10
CA GLY A 9 10.56 8.04 2.89
C GLY A 9 9.12 8.37 2.45
N ASN A 10 8.90 9.03 1.32
CA ASN A 10 7.62 9.61 0.97
C ASN A 10 6.77 8.56 0.26
N ALA A 11 5.55 8.33 0.75
CA ALA A 11 4.56 7.54 0.05
C ALA A 11 4.29 8.18 -1.32
N SER A 12 4.65 7.50 -2.40
CA SER A 12 4.38 7.96 -3.76
C SER A 12 3.12 7.29 -4.28
N LYS A 13 2.20 8.09 -4.83
CA LYS A 13 1.04 7.56 -5.54
C LYS A 13 1.55 6.89 -6.82
N ILE A 14 1.17 5.64 -7.02
CA ILE A 14 1.53 4.87 -8.21
C ILE A 14 0.31 4.68 -9.11
N ASP A 15 0.57 4.44 -10.39
CA ASP A 15 -0.50 4.23 -11.38
C ASP A 15 -1.27 2.95 -11.08
N ALA A 16 -2.57 3.09 -10.81
CA ALA A 16 -3.46 1.97 -10.53
C ALA A 16 -3.50 0.94 -11.66
N SER A 17 -3.37 1.38 -12.93
CA SER A 17 -3.39 0.48 -14.09
C SER A 17 -2.14 -0.40 -14.18
N ARG A 18 -0.98 0.13 -13.79
CA ARG A 18 0.26 -0.65 -13.67
C ARG A 18 0.14 -1.70 -12.56
N VAL A 19 -0.39 -1.30 -11.42
CA VAL A 19 -0.60 -2.18 -10.25
C VAL A 19 -1.63 -3.28 -10.55
N GLN A 20 -2.70 -2.94 -11.29
CA GLN A 20 -3.70 -3.89 -11.77
C GLN A 20 -3.05 -5.02 -12.59
N GLN A 21 -2.10 -4.67 -13.47
CA GLN A 21 -1.39 -5.65 -14.30
C GLN A 21 -0.41 -6.49 -13.46
N GLU A 22 0.41 -5.82 -12.63
CA GLU A 22 1.42 -6.47 -11.78
C GLU A 22 0.79 -7.49 -10.81
N PHE A 23 -0.34 -7.14 -10.21
CA PHE A 23 -1.05 -7.99 -9.25
C PHE A 23 -2.22 -8.78 -9.84
N SER A 24 -2.35 -8.82 -11.17
CA SER A 24 -3.45 -9.52 -11.86
C SER A 24 -3.67 -10.97 -11.42
N GLN A 25 -2.60 -11.68 -11.01
CA GLN A 25 -2.68 -13.08 -10.57
C GLN A 25 -3.24 -13.25 -9.15
N ILE A 26 -3.20 -12.21 -8.30
CA ILE A 26 -3.69 -12.26 -6.92
C ILE A 26 -5.06 -11.57 -6.75
N LEU A 27 -5.47 -10.79 -7.74
CA LEU A 27 -6.77 -10.14 -7.78
C LEU A 27 -7.86 -11.17 -8.07
N ALA A 28 -8.98 -11.04 -7.36
CA ALA A 28 -10.15 -11.85 -7.62
C ALA A 28 -10.76 -11.46 -8.99
N PRO A 29 -11.54 -12.36 -9.63
CA PRO A 29 -12.21 -12.04 -10.89
C PRO A 29 -13.01 -10.73 -10.80
N GLY A 30 -12.73 -9.81 -11.73
CA GLY A 30 -13.36 -8.49 -11.79
C GLY A 30 -13.00 -7.52 -10.67
N GLU A 31 -12.05 -7.86 -9.79
CA GLU A 31 -11.52 -6.91 -8.80
C GLU A 31 -10.68 -5.82 -9.49
N GLN A 32 -10.93 -4.56 -9.15
CA GLN A 32 -10.30 -3.39 -9.74
C GLN A 32 -9.53 -2.59 -8.69
N VAL A 33 -8.26 -2.33 -8.98
CA VAL A 33 -7.41 -1.42 -8.21
C VAL A 33 -7.90 0.01 -8.45
N GLN A 34 -8.36 0.66 -7.38
CA GLN A 34 -8.83 2.05 -7.39
C GLN A 34 -7.66 3.00 -7.10
N HIS A 35 -6.90 2.71 -6.05
CA HIS A 35 -5.76 3.51 -5.62
C HIS A 35 -4.61 2.60 -5.21
N ALA A 36 -3.40 3.06 -5.45
CA ALA A 36 -2.22 2.36 -4.99
C ALA A 36 -1.14 3.36 -4.61
N TYR A 37 -0.45 3.07 -3.52
CA TYR A 37 0.64 3.87 -2.98
C TYR A 37 1.83 2.96 -2.72
N GLN A 38 3.02 3.45 -3.05
CA GLN A 38 4.27 2.77 -2.73
C GLN A 38 5.01 3.56 -1.66
N LEU A 39 5.31 2.91 -0.54
CA LEU A 39 6.16 3.44 0.51
C LEU A 39 7.46 2.62 0.52
N ILE A 40 8.55 3.22 0.04
CA ILE A 40 9.85 2.53 -0.10
C ILE A 40 9.70 1.26 -0.97
N ARG A 41 9.50 0.10 -0.34
CA ARG A 41 9.36 -1.21 -0.99
C ARG A 41 7.95 -1.79 -0.89
N ASP A 42 7.13 -1.26 0.02
CA ASP A 42 5.82 -1.79 0.34
C ASP A 42 4.74 -1.12 -0.50
N TYR A 43 3.68 -1.86 -0.78
CA TYR A 43 2.55 -1.37 -1.55
C TYR A 43 1.28 -1.40 -0.70
N PHE A 44 0.59 -0.26 -0.71
CA PHE A 44 -0.73 -0.09 -0.14
C PHE A 44 -1.72 -0.02 -1.30
N VAL A 45 -2.46 -1.10 -1.55
CA VAL A 45 -3.35 -1.23 -2.69
C VAL A 45 -4.80 -1.24 -2.21
N PHE A 46 -5.58 -0.27 -2.67
CA PHE A 46 -7.00 -0.16 -2.42
C PHE A 46 -7.75 -0.63 -3.67
N THR A 47 -8.49 -1.73 -3.54
CA THR A 47 -9.34 -2.24 -4.61
C THR A 47 -10.80 -1.83 -4.38
N ASP A 48 -11.72 -2.30 -5.22
CA ASP A 48 -13.16 -2.19 -5.00
C ASP A 48 -13.68 -3.16 -3.91
N LYS A 49 -12.86 -4.12 -3.45
CA LYS A 49 -13.28 -5.20 -2.55
C LYS A 49 -12.53 -5.22 -1.22
N ARG A 50 -11.24 -4.89 -1.22
CA ARG A 50 -10.36 -5.04 -0.06
C ARG A 50 -9.18 -4.08 -0.13
N PHE A 51 -8.61 -3.85 1.05
CA PHE A 51 -7.28 -3.29 1.18
C PHE A 51 -6.25 -4.42 1.13
N VAL A 52 -5.18 -4.23 0.36
CA VAL A 52 -4.10 -5.20 0.21
C VAL A 52 -2.79 -4.51 0.57
N LEU A 53 -2.10 -5.07 1.56
CA LEU A 53 -0.74 -4.71 1.93
C LEU A 53 0.21 -5.70 1.27
N VAL A 54 1.18 -5.18 0.51
CA VAL A 54 2.24 -5.98 -0.10
C VAL A 54 3.56 -5.58 0.53
N ASP A 55 4.15 -6.47 1.32
CA ASP A 55 5.45 -6.27 1.96
C ASP A 55 6.51 -7.09 1.23
N LYS A 56 7.59 -6.43 0.80
CA LYS A 56 8.74 -7.08 0.15
C LYS A 56 9.87 -7.25 1.16
N GLN A 57 9.95 -8.45 1.74
CA GLN A 57 10.88 -8.81 2.80
C GLN A 57 12.23 -9.34 2.27
N GLY A 58 13.27 -9.17 3.10
CA GLY A 58 14.61 -9.72 2.87
C GLY A 58 15.56 -8.80 2.10
N LEU A 59 16.85 -9.14 2.12
CA LEU A 59 17.91 -8.34 1.48
C LEU A 59 17.74 -8.25 -0.04
N THR A 60 17.26 -9.33 -0.66
CA THR A 60 17.00 -9.43 -2.10
C THR A 60 15.56 -9.08 -2.50
N GLY A 61 14.66 -8.90 -1.53
CA GLY A 61 13.23 -8.67 -1.78
C GLY A 61 12.49 -9.87 -2.40
N SER A 62 13.07 -11.07 -2.33
CA SER A 62 12.50 -12.27 -2.96
C SER A 62 11.32 -12.87 -2.19
N LYS A 63 11.15 -12.52 -0.91
CA LYS A 63 10.00 -12.93 -0.11
C LYS A 63 8.97 -11.81 -0.16
N VAL A 64 7.76 -12.11 -0.63
CA VAL A 64 6.67 -11.14 -0.70
C VAL A 64 5.49 -11.65 0.10
N GLU A 65 4.99 -10.83 1.02
CA GLU A 65 3.78 -11.09 1.78
C GLU A 65 2.62 -10.27 1.22
N TYR A 66 1.49 -10.92 0.97
CA TYR A 66 0.26 -10.29 0.48
C TYR A 66 -0.82 -10.42 1.54
N HIS A 67 -1.06 -9.35 2.30
CA HIS A 67 -2.06 -9.34 3.36
C HIS A 67 -3.34 -8.66 2.86
N SER A 68 -4.40 -9.45 2.71
CA SER A 68 -5.71 -8.99 2.25
C SER A 68 -6.66 -8.72 3.42
N ILE A 69 -7.15 -7.49 3.53
CA ILE A 69 -8.11 -7.05 4.55
C ILE A 69 -9.39 -6.60 3.83
N PRO A 70 -10.45 -7.44 3.81
CA PRO A 70 -11.75 -7.04 3.29
C PRO A 70 -12.28 -5.78 3.97
N TYR A 71 -12.85 -4.83 3.23
CA TYR A 71 -13.35 -3.61 3.87
C TYR A 71 -14.43 -3.87 4.93
N ARG A 72 -15.24 -4.92 4.74
CA ARG A 72 -16.27 -5.34 5.71
C ARG A 72 -15.72 -5.83 7.05
N SER A 73 -14.45 -6.22 7.12
CA SER A 73 -13.82 -6.65 8.37
C SER A 73 -13.13 -5.50 9.10
N ILE A 74 -13.06 -4.30 8.52
CA ILE A 74 -12.50 -3.14 9.23
C ILE A 74 -13.56 -2.60 10.18
N THR A 75 -13.35 -2.73 11.48
CA THR A 75 -14.29 -2.25 12.50
C THR A 75 -14.21 -0.75 12.68
N HIS A 76 -12.99 -0.20 12.68
CA HIS A 76 -12.70 1.23 12.70
C HIS A 76 -11.28 1.51 12.22
N PHE A 77 -10.97 2.78 11.97
CA PHE A 77 -9.64 3.24 11.60
C PHE A 77 -9.38 4.63 12.19
N SER A 78 -8.10 5.00 12.28
CA SER A 78 -7.63 6.29 12.79
C SER A 78 -6.41 6.71 11.98
N ILE A 79 -6.31 8.01 11.69
CA ILE A 79 -5.17 8.60 11.00
C ILE A 79 -4.59 9.66 11.91
N GLU A 80 -3.31 9.53 12.20
CA GLU A 80 -2.52 10.50 12.94
C GLU A 80 -1.58 11.18 11.94
N THR A 81 -1.75 12.49 11.73
CA THR A 81 -1.00 13.23 10.71
C THR A 81 0.32 13.74 11.28
N ALA A 82 1.32 13.87 10.40
CA ALA A 82 2.56 14.56 10.70
C ALA A 82 2.33 15.95 11.32
N GLY A 83 3.03 16.23 12.41
CA GLY A 83 3.03 17.53 13.09
C GLY A 83 4.12 18.46 12.56
N THR A 84 4.28 19.62 13.17
CA THR A 84 5.31 20.60 12.75
C THR A 84 6.75 20.11 12.97
N PHE A 85 6.95 19.12 13.86
CA PHE A 85 8.27 18.57 14.23
C PHE A 85 8.39 17.05 14.03
N ASP A 86 7.29 16.37 13.76
CA ASP A 86 7.25 14.93 13.49
C ASP A 86 6.75 14.75 12.06
N LEU A 87 7.59 14.16 11.20
CA LEU A 87 7.35 14.03 9.78
C LEU A 87 6.55 12.77 9.43
N ASP A 88 6.33 11.90 10.41
CA ASP A 88 5.66 10.63 10.19
C ASP A 88 4.14 10.78 10.37
N ALA A 89 3.38 10.01 9.59
CA ALA A 89 1.93 9.93 9.70
C ALA A 89 1.54 8.46 9.85
N ASP A 90 0.68 8.16 10.82
CA ASP A 90 0.26 6.79 11.14
C ASP A 90 -1.16 6.53 10.67
N LEU A 91 -1.35 5.41 9.97
CA LEU A 91 -2.66 4.82 9.68
C LEU A 91 -2.84 3.59 10.58
N LYS A 92 -3.86 3.62 11.44
CA LYS A 92 -4.23 2.53 12.34
C LYS A 92 -5.55 1.92 11.85
N ILE A 93 -5.56 0.62 11.59
CA ILE A 93 -6.73 -0.13 11.12
C ILE A 93 -7.01 -1.25 12.13
N TRP A 94 -8.25 -1.33 12.59
CA TRP A 94 -8.71 -2.40 13.48
C TRP A 94 -9.62 -3.35 12.72
N ILE A 95 -9.41 -4.64 12.95
CA ILE A 95 -10.14 -5.76 12.33
C ILE A 95 -11.04 -6.40 13.38
#